data_AF-A0A7H0Y1Q4-F1
#
_entry.id   AF-A0A7H0Y1Q4-F1
#
_cell.length_a   1.000
_cell.length_b   1.000
_cell.length_c   1.000
_cell.angle_alpha   90.00
_cell.angle_beta   90.00
_cell.angle_gamma   90.00
#
_symmetry.space_group_name_H-M   'P 1'
#
loop_
_entity.id
_entity.type
_entity.pdbx_description
1 polymer ?
#
loop_
_entity_poly.entity_id
_entity_poly.type
_entity_poly.pdbx_seq_one_letter_code
_entity_poly.pdbx_strand_id
1 'polypeptide(L)'
;MADILLSKSNWWKTACINAALRGVNFASPQTLYIALYTSSPTDADTGQEVSGGGYTRRAVTFSEPVIADRRAVTSSVGDISFPIAGADWGLITHIGIRTAATGGNLVYHGAVKTPRTVQTNDTLRFLAGQIKVDEG
;
A
#
# COMPACT_ATOMS: atom_id res chain seq x y z
N MET A 1 11.10 10.64 -11.88
CA MET A 1 10.22 10.57 -10.70
C MET A 1 10.54 9.28 -9.97
N ALA A 2 10.64 9.26 -8.63
CA ALA A 2 11.16 8.10 -7.90
C ALA A 2 10.05 7.05 -7.66
N ASP A 3 10.28 5.80 -8.05
CA ASP A 3 9.37 4.67 -7.84
C ASP A 3 9.37 4.23 -6.36
N ILE A 4 8.21 3.75 -5.88
CA ILE A 4 8.06 3.11 -4.57
C ILE A 4 7.97 1.60 -4.78
N LEU A 5 8.91 0.86 -4.19
CA LEU A 5 8.95 -0.60 -4.20
C LEU A 5 8.35 -1.15 -2.89
N LEU A 6 7.47 -2.15 -3.00
CA LEU A 6 6.76 -2.70 -1.86
C LEU A 6 7.13 -4.17 -1.58
N SER A 7 7.26 -4.50 -0.30
CA SER A 7 7.53 -5.82 0.27
C SER A 7 6.26 -6.50 0.78
N LYS A 8 6.23 -7.84 0.73
CA LYS A 8 5.08 -8.67 1.09
C LYS A 8 4.93 -8.88 2.59
N SER A 9 3.73 -8.75 3.14
CA SER A 9 3.46 -9.04 4.57
C SER A 9 3.48 -10.54 4.87
N ASN A 10 3.66 -10.91 6.15
CA ASN A 10 3.58 -12.29 6.63
C ASN A 10 2.20 -12.91 6.40
N TRP A 11 1.15 -12.10 6.54
CA TRP A 11 -0.22 -12.53 6.24
C TRP A 11 -0.36 -12.90 4.76
N TRP A 12 0.15 -12.06 3.85
CA TRP A 12 0.05 -12.30 2.42
C TRP A 12 0.92 -13.48 1.97
N LYS A 13 2.13 -13.63 2.52
CA LYS A 13 2.97 -14.84 2.30
C LYS A 13 2.21 -16.12 2.68
N THR A 14 1.59 -16.14 3.86
CA THR A 14 0.85 -17.30 4.37
C THR A 14 -0.40 -17.60 3.54
N ALA A 15 -1.15 -16.57 3.15
CA ALA A 15 -2.32 -16.73 2.28
C ALA A 15 -1.93 -17.34 0.92
N CYS A 16 -0.90 -16.80 0.26
CA CYS A 16 -0.44 -17.29 -1.04
C CYS A 16 0.03 -18.74 -0.97
N ILE A 17 0.85 -19.11 0.02
CA ILE A 17 1.39 -20.48 0.10
C ILE A 17 0.30 -21.51 0.44
N ASN A 18 -0.66 -21.15 1.31
CA ASN A 18 -1.79 -22.02 1.64
C ASN A 18 -2.71 -22.22 0.42
N ALA A 19 -2.98 -21.16 -0.34
CA ALA A 19 -3.79 -21.24 -1.54
C ALA A 19 -3.10 -22.07 -2.63
N ALA A 20 -1.83 -21.80 -2.91
CA ALA A 20 -1.10 -22.46 -3.99
C ALA A 20 -0.74 -23.93 -3.70
N LEU A 21 -0.28 -24.22 -2.48
CA LEU A 21 0.32 -25.54 -2.16
C LEU A 21 -0.57 -26.44 -1.32
N ARG A 22 -1.56 -25.88 -0.62
CA ARG A 22 -2.43 -26.65 0.29
C ARG A 22 -3.89 -26.68 -0.14
N GLY A 23 -4.23 -26.05 -1.27
CA GLY A 23 -5.60 -25.98 -1.79
C GLY A 23 -6.56 -25.27 -0.83
N VAL A 24 -6.05 -24.46 0.10
CA VAL A 24 -6.90 -23.70 1.01
C VAL A 24 -7.51 -22.56 0.22
N ASN A 25 -8.84 -22.59 0.04
CA ASN A 25 -9.50 -21.57 -0.75
C ASN A 25 -9.26 -20.18 -0.15
N PHE A 26 -8.75 -19.27 -0.98
CA PHE A 26 -8.48 -17.89 -0.59
C PHE A 26 -9.26 -16.96 -1.52
N ALA A 27 -10.24 -16.26 -0.96
CA ALA A 27 -10.99 -15.23 -1.69
C ALA A 27 -10.16 -13.93 -1.71
N SER A 28 -9.72 -13.53 -2.90
CA SER A 28 -8.97 -12.29 -3.06
C SER A 28 -9.84 -11.07 -2.72
N PRO A 29 -9.26 -10.05 -2.07
CA PRO A 29 -9.94 -8.78 -1.85
C PRO A 29 -10.34 -8.15 -3.20
N GLN A 30 -11.61 -7.77 -3.34
CA GLN A 30 -12.14 -7.15 -4.56
C GLN A 30 -11.66 -5.70 -4.73
N THR A 31 -11.25 -5.06 -3.63
CA THR A 31 -10.72 -3.69 -3.66
C THR A 31 -9.55 -3.62 -2.70
N LEU A 32 -8.45 -3.04 -3.19
CA LEU A 32 -7.27 -2.75 -2.40
C LEU A 32 -7.22 -1.26 -2.09
N TYR A 33 -6.62 -0.93 -0.96
CA TYR A 33 -6.56 0.44 -0.46
C TYR A 33 -5.13 0.81 -0.09
N ILE A 34 -4.70 2.03 -0.43
CA ILE A 34 -3.44 2.60 0.03
C ILE A 34 -3.67 3.27 1.38
N ALA A 35 -2.86 2.86 2.35
CA ALA A 35 -2.73 3.45 3.66
C ALA A 35 -1.40 4.20 3.80
N LEU A 36 -1.41 5.31 4.53
CA LEU A 36 -0.23 6.12 4.84
C LEU A 36 0.25 5.83 6.26
N TYR A 37 1.56 5.73 6.44
CA TYR A 37 2.16 5.41 7.73
C TYR A 37 3.27 6.40 8.09
N THR A 38 3.35 6.71 9.38
CA THR A 38 4.41 7.51 9.97
C THR A 38 5.59 6.66 10.43
N SER A 39 5.39 5.35 10.62
CA SER A 39 6.44 4.37 10.90
C SER A 39 6.35 3.13 10.00
N SER A 40 7.38 2.29 9.99
CA SER A 40 7.38 1.08 9.16
C SER A 40 6.30 0.09 9.60
N PRO A 41 5.43 -0.37 8.68
CA PRO A 41 4.49 -1.47 8.94
C PRO A 41 5.19 -2.79 9.28
N THR A 42 6.40 -2.99 8.77
CA THR A 42 7.09 -4.30 8.76
C THR A 42 6.24 -5.41 8.12
N ASP A 43 6.82 -6.59 7.98
CA ASP A 43 6.08 -7.75 7.50
C ASP A 43 5.00 -8.21 8.51
N ALA A 44 5.07 -7.77 9.76
CA ALA A 44 4.17 -8.14 10.85
C ALA A 44 3.01 -7.15 11.08
N ASP A 45 2.87 -6.10 10.26
CA ASP A 45 1.82 -5.07 10.36
C ASP A 45 1.78 -4.35 11.73
N THR A 46 2.94 -3.92 12.22
CA THR A 46 3.14 -3.23 13.51
C THR A 46 3.34 -1.71 13.37
N GLY A 47 3.17 -1.17 12.17
CA GLY A 47 3.40 0.25 11.89
C GLY A 47 2.26 1.14 12.36
N GLN A 48 2.56 2.43 12.52
CA GLN A 48 1.61 3.46 12.90
C GLN A 48 1.00 4.06 11.63
N GLU A 49 -0.25 3.69 11.36
CA GLU A 49 -1.04 4.31 10.29
C GLU A 49 -1.53 5.68 10.74
N VAL A 50 -1.61 6.62 9.79
CA VAL A 50 -2.26 7.92 10.02
C VAL A 50 -3.72 7.69 10.45
N SER A 51 -4.20 8.49 11.40
CA SER A 51 -5.59 8.46 11.83
C SER A 51 -6.08 9.86 12.19
N GLY A 52 -7.39 10.09 12.08
CA GLY A 52 -8.01 11.40 12.34
C GLY A 52 -7.77 12.43 11.22
N GLY A 53 -8.13 13.69 11.48
CA GLY A 53 -7.82 14.81 10.58
C GLY A 53 -8.33 14.66 9.14
N GLY A 54 -9.46 13.99 8.91
CA GLY A 54 -9.99 13.74 7.57
C GLY A 54 -9.26 12.68 6.74
N TYR A 55 -8.29 11.98 7.34
CA TYR A 55 -7.58 10.88 6.67
C TYR A 55 -8.52 9.71 6.38
N THR A 56 -8.49 9.23 5.14
CA THR A 56 -9.14 8.00 4.70
C THR A 56 -8.22 7.28 3.72
N ARG A 57 -8.13 5.95 3.82
CA ARG A 57 -7.42 5.14 2.84
C ARG A 57 -8.04 5.33 1.45
N ARG A 58 -7.22 5.20 0.40
CA ARG A 58 -7.66 5.41 -0.99
C ARG A 58 -7.68 4.12 -1.76
N ALA A 59 -8.79 3.80 -2.41
CA ALA A 59 -8.86 2.65 -3.30
C ALA A 59 -7.82 2.79 -4.43
N VAL A 60 -7.21 1.68 -4.81
CA VAL A 60 -6.21 1.60 -5.87
C VAL A 60 -6.54 0.47 -6.82
N THR A 61 -6.34 0.73 -8.11
CA THR A 61 -6.37 -0.27 -9.17
C THR A 61 -4.97 -0.47 -9.71
N PHE A 62 -4.61 -1.73 -9.94
CA PHE A 62 -3.31 -2.14 -10.45
C PHE A 62 -3.42 -2.59 -11.90
N SER A 63 -2.34 -2.41 -12.65
CA SER A 63 -2.21 -2.86 -14.04
C SER A 63 -2.08 -4.39 -14.11
N GLU A 64 -2.30 -4.94 -15.30
CA GLU A 64 -1.94 -6.34 -15.56
C GLU A 64 -0.46 -6.58 -15.24
N PRO A 65 -0.11 -7.71 -14.61
CA PRO A 65 1.27 -8.00 -14.26
C PRO A 65 2.11 -8.22 -15.51
N VAL A 66 3.26 -7.57 -15.57
CA VAL A 66 4.28 -7.79 -16.60
C VAL A 66 5.30 -8.78 -16.04
N ILE A 67 5.52 -9.88 -16.75
CA ILE A 67 6.49 -10.91 -16.37
C ILE A 67 7.78 -10.72 -17.18
N ALA A 68 8.90 -10.47 -16.50
CA ALA A 68 10.22 -10.35 -17.10
C ALA A 68 11.29 -10.74 -16.09
N ASP A 69 12.39 -11.37 -16.54
CA ASP A 69 13.56 -11.67 -15.70
C ASP A 69 13.27 -12.43 -14.39
N ARG A 70 12.32 -13.39 -14.43
CA ARG A 70 11.79 -14.16 -13.28
C ARG A 70 11.03 -13.32 -12.25
N ARG A 71 10.63 -12.09 -12.61
CA ARG A 71 9.85 -11.18 -11.78
C ARG A 71 8.49 -10.91 -12.38
N ALA A 72 7.52 -10.64 -11.53
CA ALA A 72 6.19 -10.14 -11.88
C ALA A 72 6.03 -8.73 -11.32
N VAL A 73 5.83 -7.76 -12.20
CA VAL A 73 5.71 -6.35 -11.81
C VAL A 73 4.32 -5.83 -12.15
N THR A 74 3.70 -5.13 -11.20
CA THR A 74 2.48 -4.35 -11.44
C THR A 74 2.59 -2.96 -10.85
N SER A 75 1.82 -2.02 -11.39
CA SER A 75 1.83 -0.61 -10.99
C SER A 75 0.42 -0.02 -10.90
N SER A 76 0.25 1.02 -10.07
CA SER A 76 -1.02 1.74 -9.95
C SER A 76 -1.44 2.39 -11.28
N VAL A 77 -2.68 2.17 -11.72
CA VAL A 77 -3.17 2.62 -13.05
C VAL A 77 -3.55 4.11 -13.06
N GLY A 78 -4.00 4.64 -11.92
CA GLY A 78 -4.45 6.03 -11.80
C GLY A 78 -3.75 6.78 -10.68
N ASP A 79 -3.94 8.10 -10.69
CA ASP A 79 -3.53 8.98 -9.60
C ASP A 79 -4.31 8.65 -8.31
N ILE A 80 -3.60 8.58 -7.21
CA ILE A 80 -4.14 8.30 -5.88
C ILE A 80 -4.00 9.57 -5.07
N SER A 81 -5.10 10.32 -4.99
CA SER A 81 -5.17 11.58 -4.23
C SER A 81 -5.86 11.34 -2.89
N PHE A 82 -5.21 11.74 -1.81
CA PHE A 82 -5.79 11.72 -0.46
C PHE A 82 -6.63 12.99 -0.22
N PRO A 83 -7.59 12.97 0.73
CA PRO A 83 -8.32 14.16 1.14
C PRO A 83 -7.37 15.28 1.58
N ILE A 84 -7.90 16.51 1.64
CA ILE A 84 -7.18 17.61 2.29
C ILE A 84 -7.09 17.29 3.78
N ALA A 85 -5.90 17.39 4.33
CA ALA A 85 -5.63 17.14 5.74
C ALA A 85 -6.34 18.18 6.61
N GLY A 86 -7.32 17.74 7.40
CA GLY A 86 -8.00 18.57 8.39
C GLY A 86 -7.24 18.74 9.70
N ALA A 87 -6.13 18.02 9.87
CA ALA A 87 -5.17 18.14 10.97
C ALA A 87 -3.80 17.66 10.49
N ASP A 88 -2.76 17.89 11.27
CA ASP A 88 -1.41 17.42 10.96
C ASP A 88 -1.35 15.88 10.99
N TRP A 89 -1.00 15.26 9.86
CA TRP A 89 -0.81 13.81 9.74
C TRP A 89 0.63 13.38 10.02
N GLY A 90 1.55 14.34 10.11
CA GLY A 90 2.96 14.11 10.41
C GLY A 90 3.79 13.70 9.20
N LEU A 91 4.99 13.17 9.46
CA LEU A 91 5.92 12.72 8.43
C LEU A 91 5.51 11.36 7.89
N ILE A 92 5.06 11.31 6.64
CA ILE A 92 4.72 10.08 5.96
C ILE A 92 5.99 9.42 5.45
N THR A 93 6.36 8.29 6.05
CA THR A 93 7.60 7.55 5.74
C THR A 93 7.33 6.27 4.97
N HIS A 94 6.14 5.68 5.11
CA HIS A 94 5.80 4.39 4.49
C HIS A 94 4.37 4.41 3.94
N ILE A 95 4.12 3.52 2.99
CA ILE A 95 2.77 3.18 2.53
C ILE A 95 2.50 1.69 2.73
N GLY A 96 1.23 1.33 2.85
CA GLY A 96 0.78 -0.05 2.86
C GLY A 96 -0.43 -0.26 1.95
N ILE A 97 -0.52 -1.45 1.36
CA ILE A 97 -1.69 -1.93 0.62
C ILE A 97 -2.53 -2.74 1.59
N ARG A 98 -3.79 -2.35 1.78
CA ARG A 98 -4.75 -2.93 2.73
C ARG A 98 -5.92 -3.57 1.99
N THR A 99 -6.48 -4.62 2.59
CA THR A 99 -7.64 -5.34 2.03
C THR A 99 -8.99 -4.65 2.26
N ALA A 100 -9.03 -3.55 3.03
CA ALA A 100 -10.28 -2.86 3.39
C ALA A 100 -10.06 -1.36 3.62
N ALA A 101 -11.14 -0.57 3.53
CA ALA A 101 -11.12 0.87 3.81
C ALA A 101 -10.82 1.20 5.28
N THR A 102 -11.17 0.29 6.19
CA THR A 102 -10.87 0.36 7.62
C THR A 102 -10.59 -1.05 8.14
N GLY A 103 -9.60 -1.22 9.02
CA GLY A 103 -9.15 -2.55 9.47
C GLY A 103 -8.51 -3.37 8.35
N GLY A 104 -8.87 -4.64 8.22
CA GLY A 104 -8.34 -5.53 7.19
C GLY A 104 -6.84 -5.85 7.32
N ASN A 105 -6.35 -6.71 6.45
CA ASN A 105 -4.97 -7.19 6.51
C ASN A 105 -4.05 -6.33 5.65
N LEU A 106 -2.79 -6.22 6.06
CA LEU A 106 -1.71 -5.68 5.24
C LEU A 106 -1.33 -6.70 4.17
N VAL A 107 -1.22 -6.27 2.92
CA VAL A 107 -0.84 -7.10 1.77
C VAL A 107 0.62 -6.85 1.41
N TYR A 108 0.94 -5.59 1.11
CA TYR A 108 2.30 -5.11 0.85
C TYR A 108 2.56 -3.82 1.60
N HIS A 109 3.83 -3.51 1.86
CA HIS A 109 4.27 -2.26 2.49
C HIS A 109 5.62 -1.83 1.97
N GLY A 110 5.94 -0.55 2.07
CA GLY A 110 7.27 -0.09 1.68
C GLY A 110 7.51 1.37 2.03
N ALA A 111 8.78 1.75 2.02
CA ALA A 111 9.21 3.10 2.33
C ALA A 111 8.93 4.04 1.16
N VAL A 112 8.44 5.24 1.47
CA VAL A 112 8.35 6.34 0.52
C VAL A 112 9.76 6.90 0.32
N LYS A 113 10.25 6.88 -0.91
CA LYS A 113 11.63 7.30 -1.24
C LYS A 113 11.94 8.76 -0.88
N THR A 114 10.91 9.60 -0.83
CA THR A 114 11.01 10.99 -0.38
C THR A 114 9.89 11.25 0.63
N PRO A 115 10.14 10.98 1.93
CA PRO A 115 9.17 11.21 2.97
C PRO A 115 8.66 12.65 2.94
N ARG A 116 7.37 12.84 3.19
CA ARG A 116 6.73 14.16 3.16
C ARG A 116 5.93 14.38 4.43
N THR A 117 6.16 15.51 5.09
CA THR A 117 5.29 15.99 6.16
C THR A 117 4.01 16.51 5.57
N VAL A 118 2.88 16.05 6.09
CA VAL A 118 1.55 16.53 5.69
C VAL A 118 0.95 17.28 6.87
N GLN A 119 0.80 18.59 6.71
CA GLN A 119 0.23 19.49 7.71
C GLN A 119 -1.24 19.79 7.36
N THR A 120 -1.91 20.48 8.27
CA THR A 120 -3.28 20.96 8.04
C THR A 120 -3.35 21.79 6.76
N ASN A 121 -4.36 21.52 5.92
CA ASN A 121 -4.59 22.04 4.56
C ASN A 121 -3.69 21.48 3.46
N ASP A 122 -2.79 20.55 3.75
CA ASP A 122 -2.02 19.85 2.71
C ASP A 122 -2.82 18.71 2.09
N THR A 123 -2.40 18.29 0.90
CA THR A 123 -2.87 17.07 0.25
C THR A 123 -1.68 16.25 -0.23
N LEU A 124 -1.82 14.93 -0.15
CA LEU A 124 -0.83 13.98 -0.64
C LEU A 124 -1.40 13.26 -1.86
N ARG A 125 -0.59 13.20 -2.93
CA ARG A 125 -0.95 12.51 -4.16
C ARG A 125 0.21 11.67 -4.64
N PHE A 126 -0.09 10.44 -5.01
CA PHE A 126 0.78 9.59 -5.82
C PHE A 126 0.25 9.58 -7.25
N LEU A 127 1.11 9.85 -8.23
CA LEU A 127 0.73 9.76 -9.62
C LEU A 127 0.62 8.29 -10.07
N ALA A 128 -0.11 8.07 -11.16
CA ALA A 128 -0.13 6.80 -11.84
C ALA A 128 1.29 6.25 -12.07
N GLY A 129 1.46 4.94 -11.90
CA GLY A 129 2.73 4.23 -12.03
C GLY A 129 3.70 4.36 -10.85
N GLN A 130 3.47 5.25 -9.87
CA GLN A 130 4.44 5.46 -8.77
C GLN A 130 4.45 4.33 -7.73
N ILE A 131 3.29 3.72 -7.47
CA ILE A 131 3.19 2.60 -6.55
C ILE A 131 3.41 1.32 -7.35
N LYS A 132 4.51 0.62 -7.09
CA LYS A 132 4.88 -0.61 -7.79
C LYS A 132 5.03 -1.77 -6.82
N VAL A 133 4.55 -2.92 -7.24
CA VAL A 133 4.81 -4.21 -6.60
C VAL A 133 5.67 -5.01 -7.56
N ASP A 134 6.81 -5.49 -7.07
CA ASP A 134 7.72 -6.38 -7.78
C ASP A 134 7.80 -7.68 -6.96
N GLU A 135 7.36 -8.79 -7.53
CA GLU A 135 7.53 -10.12 -6.96
C GLU A 135 8.56 -10.90 -7.79
N GLY A 136 9.71 -11.23 -7.18
CA GLY A 136 10.81 -11.95 -7.82
C GLY A 136 11.73 -12.63 -6.82
#